data_AF-A0A2I9EDN0-F1
#
_entry.id   AF-A0A2I9EDN0-F1
#
_cell.length_a   1.000
_cell.length_b   1.000
_cell.length_c   1.000
_cell.angle_alpha   90.00
_cell.angle_beta   90.00
_cell.angle_gamma   90.00
#
_symmetry.space_group_name_H-M   'P 1'
#
loop_
_entity.id
_entity.type
_entity.pdbx_description
1 polymer ?
#
loop_
_entity_poly.entity_id
_entity_poly.type
_entity_poly.pdbx_seq_one_letter_code
_entity_poly.pdbx_strand_id
1 'polypeptide(L)'
;MTKNHFLFLKQIIVSFIVITSLAWAVLFLFNSDENSKHFIVVDAKLTSIRKESSEILENLINENQVTFDPTNGLKIEQVLRNLKYSEKKRILLLGSSQLITLNDDWSYDNYLRRVDKLLEKEFNNEVIVYNLSMGGMTVSEKRKVLKKVQEILNFDIIIISIGPYDCRELDTRKGIEDIENITFEKIDRKGTYLKGKSIFNEISISGINNSVENIFNKQLIRWSSFYSYKSAIKTWFGTEIDNILAFKKEDKQLKPAEWRTFNQNLDNKSGWSNDISHSGKKSLKIIKSDSSSTASWKGSKILLEKPTNKLVLGGWSKCKNLFGTKLYCIDFKIDFIDGSETWYYKGLEFSSEISQWQNVEEIVQFDKEVKSISPYLIVAQGSGTAWFDDIYVKPIYEIVDKNIVFNHNMEEKSQIKDVYTLKFDNDIWEDIIENSGNLVDYFSNTEDSNTKKYLLIPPVYNSEIKKGYEQDYFVEKFVTNLKDKCQKGNIKLINASELLDETHFIEFESGEKKGLVEPLHFGSAGHKKLAGFIKNELNL
;
A
#
# COMPACT_ATOMS: atom_id res chain seq x y z
N MET A 1 -29.87 53.28 4.27
CA MET A 1 -28.77 52.44 3.73
C MET A 1 -27.63 53.36 3.30
N THR A 2 -26.38 53.10 3.68
CA THR A 2 -25.23 53.95 3.29
C THR A 2 -24.79 53.62 1.85
N LYS A 3 -24.04 54.52 1.20
CA LYS A 3 -23.45 54.29 -0.14
C LYS A 3 -22.61 53.00 -0.20
N ASN A 4 -21.97 52.64 0.91
CA ASN A 4 -21.20 51.40 1.05
C ASN A 4 -22.10 50.15 1.04
N HIS A 5 -23.28 50.19 1.68
CA HIS A 5 -24.25 49.08 1.60
C HIS A 5 -24.77 48.86 0.18
N PHE A 6 -24.94 49.94 -0.60
CA PHE A 6 -25.39 49.84 -1.99
C PHE A 6 -24.30 49.27 -2.93
N LEU A 7 -23.04 49.65 -2.72
CA LEU A 7 -21.90 49.06 -3.45
C LEU A 7 -21.73 47.57 -3.11
N PHE A 8 -21.84 47.20 -1.83
CA PHE A 8 -21.82 45.81 -1.40
C PHE A 8 -22.96 45.01 -2.03
N LEU A 9 -24.18 45.56 -2.06
CA LEU A 9 -25.32 44.91 -2.71
C LEU A 9 -25.09 44.73 -4.22
N LYS A 10 -24.54 45.72 -4.91
CA LYS A 10 -24.16 45.60 -6.33
C LYS A 10 -23.09 44.53 -6.56
N GLN A 11 -22.09 44.44 -5.69
CA GLN A 11 -21.07 43.39 -5.76
C GLN A 11 -21.68 42.00 -5.53
N ILE A 12 -22.61 41.86 -4.59
CA ILE A 12 -23.36 40.61 -4.39
C ILE A 12 -24.15 40.26 -5.64
N ILE A 13 -24.88 41.22 -6.22
CA ILE A 13 -25.70 40.99 -7.42
C ILE A 13 -24.81 40.59 -8.62
N VAL A 14 -23.71 41.30 -8.86
CA VAL A 14 -22.78 40.98 -9.96
C VAL A 14 -22.12 39.62 -9.74
N SER A 15 -21.65 39.34 -8.52
CA SER A 15 -21.07 38.04 -8.18
C SER A 15 -22.09 36.92 -8.37
N PHE A 16 -23.33 37.15 -7.95
CA PHE A 16 -24.43 36.21 -8.14
C PHE A 16 -24.69 35.95 -9.63
N ILE A 17 -24.76 36.99 -10.46
CA ILE A 17 -24.96 36.86 -11.93
C ILE A 17 -23.80 36.09 -12.57
N VAL A 18 -22.55 36.39 -12.22
CA VAL A 18 -21.37 35.72 -12.77
C VAL A 18 -21.34 34.25 -12.37
N ILE A 19 -21.54 33.96 -11.07
CA ILE A 19 -21.54 32.59 -10.54
C ILE A 19 -22.67 31.77 -11.18
N THR A 20 -23.88 32.34 -11.29
CA THR A 20 -25.02 31.65 -11.91
C THR A 20 -24.80 31.41 -13.40
N SER A 21 -24.25 32.38 -14.14
CA SER A 21 -23.93 32.23 -15.56
C SER A 21 -22.87 31.14 -15.80
N LEU A 22 -21.82 31.12 -14.98
CA LEU A 22 -20.76 30.11 -15.05
C LEU A 22 -21.29 28.71 -14.71
N ALA A 23 -22.08 28.59 -13.65
CA ALA A 23 -22.73 27.34 -13.25
C ALA A 23 -23.65 26.81 -14.36
N TRP A 24 -24.41 27.70 -15.01
CA TRP A 24 -25.29 27.32 -16.11
C TRP A 24 -24.51 26.84 -17.34
N ALA A 25 -23.41 27.52 -17.69
CA ALA A 25 -22.53 27.10 -18.78
C ALA A 25 -21.90 25.73 -18.51
N VAL A 26 -21.37 25.49 -17.31
CA VAL A 26 -20.82 24.18 -16.92
C VAL A 26 -21.89 23.10 -16.97
N LEU A 27 -23.07 23.38 -16.44
CA LEU A 27 -24.18 22.43 -16.45
C LEU A 27 -24.64 22.11 -17.86
N PHE A 28 -24.71 23.11 -18.73
CA PHE A 28 -25.06 22.93 -20.14
C PHE A 28 -24.04 22.03 -20.84
N LEU A 29 -22.74 22.26 -20.63
CA LEU A 29 -21.68 21.42 -21.17
C LEU A 29 -21.75 20.00 -20.62
N PHE A 30 -21.93 19.84 -19.30
CA PHE A 30 -22.08 18.54 -18.66
C PHE A 30 -23.28 17.77 -19.21
N ASN A 31 -24.47 18.36 -19.28
CA ASN A 31 -25.66 17.67 -19.80
C ASN A 31 -25.59 17.37 -21.30
N SER A 32 -24.75 18.09 -22.05
CA SER A 32 -24.53 17.86 -23.48
C SER A 32 -23.54 16.73 -23.76
N ASP A 33 -22.76 16.30 -22.76
CA ASP A 33 -21.88 15.15 -22.85
C ASP A 33 -22.70 13.85 -22.70
N GLU A 34 -22.61 12.92 -23.66
CA GLU A 34 -23.31 11.63 -23.62
C GLU A 34 -22.89 10.76 -22.40
N ASN A 35 -21.67 10.93 -21.90
CA ASN A 35 -21.12 10.21 -20.75
C ASN A 35 -21.60 10.76 -19.40
N SER A 36 -22.17 11.96 -19.36
CA SER A 36 -22.67 12.61 -18.12
C SER A 36 -23.67 11.74 -17.36
N LYS A 37 -24.51 10.98 -18.08
CA LYS A 37 -25.48 10.04 -17.51
C LYS A 37 -24.81 8.98 -16.64
N HIS A 38 -23.62 8.53 -17.00
CA HIS A 38 -22.86 7.56 -16.21
C HIS A 38 -22.41 8.18 -14.87
N PHE A 39 -21.93 9.42 -14.89
CA PHE A 39 -21.49 10.13 -13.67
C PHE A 39 -22.66 10.45 -12.72
N ILE A 40 -23.84 10.80 -13.25
CA ILE A 40 -25.06 11.03 -12.44
C ILE A 40 -25.48 9.75 -11.70
N VAL A 41 -25.42 8.59 -12.36
CA VAL A 41 -25.77 7.30 -11.76
C VAL A 41 -24.77 6.90 -10.66
N VAL A 42 -23.47 7.15 -10.87
CA VAL A 42 -22.42 6.88 -9.88
C VAL A 42 -22.57 7.77 -8.63
N ASP A 43 -22.86 9.06 -8.80
CA ASP A 43 -23.01 10.01 -7.68
C ASP A 43 -24.26 9.73 -6.83
N ALA A 44 -25.39 9.40 -7.48
CA ALA A 44 -26.59 8.95 -6.78
C ALA A 44 -26.33 7.69 -5.94
N LYS A 45 -25.49 6.77 -6.44
CA LYS A 45 -25.05 5.56 -5.73
C LYS A 45 -24.15 5.94 -4.54
N LEU A 46 -23.10 6.76 -4.73
CA LEU A 46 -22.18 7.20 -3.66
C LEU A 46 -22.87 8.00 -2.53
N THR A 47 -23.85 8.84 -2.87
CA THR A 47 -24.58 9.67 -1.90
C THR A 47 -25.52 8.83 -1.02
N SER A 48 -26.06 7.73 -1.55
CA SER A 48 -26.83 6.74 -0.77
C SER A 48 -25.98 5.88 0.17
N ILE A 49 -24.67 5.82 -0.10
CA ILE A 49 -23.66 5.02 0.61
C ILE A 49 -22.98 5.82 1.73
N ARG A 50 -22.93 7.16 1.63
CA ARG A 50 -22.41 8.07 2.68
C ARG A 50 -23.32 8.23 3.90
N LYS A 51 -24.52 7.65 3.86
CA LYS A 51 -25.37 7.47 5.03
C LYS A 51 -24.57 6.76 6.11
N GLU A 52 -24.52 7.35 7.31
CA GLU A 52 -23.58 7.01 8.39
C GLU A 52 -23.37 5.49 8.50
N SER A 53 -22.15 5.01 8.78
CA SER A 53 -21.88 3.56 8.96
C SER A 53 -22.87 2.86 9.91
N SER A 54 -23.46 3.61 10.83
CA SER A 54 -24.64 3.24 11.62
C SER A 54 -25.86 2.86 10.78
N GLU A 55 -26.29 3.66 9.81
CA GLU A 55 -27.40 3.33 8.91
C GLU A 55 -27.12 2.07 8.07
N ILE A 56 -25.87 1.86 7.63
CA ILE A 56 -25.47 0.62 6.95
C ILE A 56 -25.65 -0.56 7.90
N LEU A 57 -25.19 -0.44 9.15
CA LEU A 57 -25.39 -1.48 10.16
C LEU A 57 -26.88 -1.76 10.40
N GLU A 58 -27.70 -0.72 10.58
CA GLU A 58 -29.15 -0.90 10.77
C GLU A 58 -29.80 -1.61 9.57
N ASN A 59 -29.42 -1.28 8.34
CA ASN A 59 -29.91 -1.97 7.15
C ASN A 59 -29.51 -3.45 7.13
N LEU A 60 -28.24 -3.76 7.45
CA LEU A 60 -27.77 -5.14 7.55
C LEU A 60 -28.49 -5.93 8.65
N ILE A 61 -28.79 -5.29 9.78
CA ILE A 61 -29.57 -5.89 10.87
C ILE A 61 -30.99 -6.20 10.39
N ASN A 62 -31.64 -5.21 9.79
CA ASN A 62 -33.01 -5.35 9.27
C ASN A 62 -33.11 -6.44 8.19
N GLU A 63 -32.05 -6.65 7.41
CA GLU A 63 -31.99 -7.67 6.36
C GLU A 63 -31.40 -9.01 6.83
N ASN A 64 -30.96 -9.12 8.09
CA ASN A 64 -30.24 -10.28 8.62
C ASN A 64 -29.00 -10.66 7.79
N GLN A 65 -28.17 -9.65 7.48
CA GLN A 65 -26.98 -9.76 6.63
C GLN A 65 -25.67 -9.39 7.33
N VAL A 66 -25.69 -9.17 8.65
CA VAL A 66 -24.50 -8.76 9.41
C VAL A 66 -23.44 -9.85 9.35
N THR A 67 -22.41 -9.58 8.56
CA THR A 67 -21.22 -10.44 8.35
C THR A 67 -19.92 -9.65 8.47
N PHE A 68 -20.01 -8.35 8.74
CA PHE A 68 -18.88 -7.45 8.94
C PHE A 68 -19.27 -6.28 9.82
N ASP A 69 -18.29 -5.55 10.35
CA ASP A 69 -18.51 -4.33 11.12
C ASP A 69 -18.31 -3.07 10.24
N PRO A 70 -19.38 -2.37 9.82
CA PRO A 70 -19.24 -1.11 9.09
C PRO A 70 -18.78 0.05 9.96
N THR A 71 -18.88 -0.07 11.30
CA THR A 71 -18.71 1.03 12.25
C THR A 71 -17.28 1.15 12.78
N ASN A 72 -16.37 0.28 12.32
CA ASN A 72 -14.98 0.25 12.75
C ASN A 72 -14.82 0.14 14.28
N GLY A 73 -15.58 -0.75 14.91
CA GLY A 73 -15.52 -1.05 16.34
C GLY A 73 -16.44 -0.19 17.21
N LEU A 74 -17.03 0.88 16.69
CA LEU A 74 -17.88 1.79 17.47
C LEU A 74 -19.17 1.14 17.96
N LYS A 75 -19.75 0.22 17.18
CA LYS A 75 -20.97 -0.53 17.51
C LYS A 75 -20.75 -2.04 17.44
N ILE A 76 -19.56 -2.51 17.79
CA ILE A 76 -19.19 -3.92 17.72
C ILE A 76 -20.13 -4.82 18.53
N GLU A 77 -20.66 -4.36 19.67
CA GLU A 77 -21.69 -5.09 20.42
C GLU A 77 -22.92 -5.38 19.55
N GLN A 78 -23.44 -4.35 18.88
CA GLN A 78 -24.62 -4.45 18.02
C GLN A 78 -24.34 -5.36 16.82
N VAL A 79 -23.12 -5.33 16.26
CA VAL A 79 -22.68 -6.25 15.19
C VAL A 79 -22.71 -7.70 15.70
N LEU A 80 -22.09 -7.98 16.84
CA LEU A 80 -21.98 -9.31 17.43
C LEU A 80 -23.36 -9.90 17.76
N ARG A 81 -24.28 -9.11 18.32
CA ARG A 81 -25.65 -9.55 18.63
C ARG A 81 -26.46 -9.96 17.40
N ASN A 82 -26.12 -9.44 16.22
CA ASN A 82 -26.91 -9.60 15.01
C ASN A 82 -26.19 -10.41 13.92
N LEU A 83 -25.11 -11.12 14.26
CA LEU A 83 -24.38 -11.94 13.29
C LEU A 83 -25.30 -12.91 12.57
N LYS A 84 -25.23 -12.90 11.24
CA LYS A 84 -26.03 -13.77 10.39
C LYS A 84 -25.73 -15.24 10.65
N TYR A 85 -26.74 -16.07 10.86
CA TYR A 85 -26.59 -17.53 10.81
C TYR A 85 -26.53 -18.04 9.36
N SER A 86 -25.75 -19.09 9.12
CA SER A 86 -25.69 -19.81 7.85
C SER A 86 -25.37 -21.28 8.07
N GLU A 87 -25.97 -22.16 7.26
CA GLU A 87 -25.64 -23.60 7.23
C GLU A 87 -24.41 -23.90 6.35
N LYS A 88 -23.90 -22.90 5.61
CA LYS A 88 -22.67 -23.00 4.82
C LYS A 88 -21.45 -23.14 5.73
N LYS A 89 -20.32 -23.59 5.17
CA LYS A 89 -19.03 -23.51 5.85
C LYS A 89 -18.74 -22.05 6.24
N ARG A 90 -18.31 -21.80 7.47
CA ARG A 90 -18.12 -20.47 8.04
C ARG A 90 -16.64 -20.17 8.18
N ILE A 91 -16.20 -19.08 7.54
CA ILE A 91 -14.85 -18.55 7.65
C ILE A 91 -14.90 -17.26 8.45
N LEU A 92 -14.14 -17.16 9.54
CA LEU A 92 -13.90 -15.89 10.24
C LEU A 92 -12.62 -15.25 9.70
N LEU A 93 -12.72 -14.01 9.24
CA LEU A 93 -11.57 -13.14 8.99
C LEU A 93 -11.50 -12.07 10.07
N LEU A 94 -10.34 -11.97 10.72
CA LEU A 94 -10.08 -11.00 11.77
C LEU A 94 -8.73 -10.33 11.54
N GLY A 95 -8.71 -9.02 11.31
CA GLY A 95 -7.51 -8.36 10.81
C GLY A 95 -7.57 -6.84 10.83
N SER A 96 -6.59 -6.24 10.17
CA SER A 96 -6.50 -4.79 9.97
C SER A 96 -7.35 -4.32 8.78
N SER A 97 -7.27 -3.01 8.49
CA SER A 97 -7.92 -2.37 7.34
C SER A 97 -7.59 -3.02 6.00
N GLN A 98 -6.46 -3.74 5.88
CA GLN A 98 -5.99 -4.33 4.62
C GLN A 98 -6.96 -5.38 4.05
N LEU A 99 -7.88 -5.91 4.87
CA LEU A 99 -8.91 -6.85 4.43
C LEU A 99 -10.23 -6.19 4.03
N ILE A 100 -10.40 -4.88 4.30
CA ILE A 100 -11.68 -4.18 4.18
C ILE A 100 -11.63 -2.86 3.43
N THR A 101 -10.49 -2.15 3.44
CA THR A 101 -10.38 -0.79 2.93
C THR A 101 -10.00 -0.80 1.45
N LEU A 102 -10.80 -0.10 0.65
CA LEU A 102 -10.48 0.28 -0.72
C LEU A 102 -10.38 1.82 -0.75
N ASN A 103 -9.52 2.38 -1.60
CA ASN A 103 -9.22 3.83 -1.61
C ASN A 103 -10.46 4.71 -1.80
N ASP A 104 -11.45 4.20 -2.52
CA ASP A 104 -12.74 4.83 -2.67
C ASP A 104 -13.71 4.29 -1.62
N ASP A 105 -14.38 5.23 -0.93
CA ASP A 105 -15.55 5.14 -0.06
C ASP A 105 -16.45 3.89 -0.20
N TRP A 106 -17.26 3.63 0.84
CA TRP A 106 -18.25 2.56 1.12
C TRP A 106 -19.22 2.10 -0.01
N SER A 107 -18.91 2.32 -1.28
CA SER A 107 -19.76 1.98 -2.41
C SER A 107 -20.08 0.49 -2.40
N TYR A 108 -21.29 0.16 -2.83
CA TYR A 108 -21.73 -1.22 -2.98
C TYR A 108 -20.77 -2.01 -3.88
N ASP A 109 -20.20 -1.37 -4.90
CA ASP A 109 -19.23 -2.00 -5.77
C ASP A 109 -17.90 -2.28 -5.04
N ASN A 110 -17.47 -1.38 -4.16
CA ASN A 110 -16.30 -1.60 -3.30
C ASN A 110 -16.57 -2.68 -2.24
N TYR A 111 -17.77 -2.72 -1.67
CA TYR A 111 -18.18 -3.81 -0.79
C TYR A 111 -18.04 -5.18 -1.47
N LEU A 112 -18.52 -5.32 -2.71
CA LEU A 112 -18.38 -6.57 -3.49
C LEU A 112 -16.92 -6.89 -3.89
N ARG A 113 -16.02 -5.91 -3.80
CA ARG A 113 -14.59 -6.04 -4.11
C ARG A 113 -13.73 -6.25 -2.85
N ARG A 114 -14.32 -6.36 -1.66
CA ARG A 114 -13.60 -6.73 -0.44
C ARG A 114 -13.10 -8.16 -0.49
N VAL A 115 -12.05 -8.45 0.29
CA VAL A 115 -11.45 -9.79 0.36
C VAL A 115 -12.49 -10.84 0.74
N ASP A 116 -13.39 -10.55 1.68
CA ASP A 116 -14.43 -11.49 2.11
C ASP A 116 -15.42 -11.85 0.99
N LYS A 117 -15.89 -10.86 0.22
CA LYS A 117 -16.83 -11.09 -0.89
C LYS A 117 -16.18 -11.77 -2.09
N LEU A 118 -14.93 -11.42 -2.35
CA LEU A 118 -14.14 -12.11 -3.37
C LEU A 118 -13.85 -13.55 -2.95
N LEU A 119 -13.58 -13.81 -1.66
CA LEU A 119 -13.36 -15.16 -1.15
C LEU A 119 -14.64 -16.01 -1.20
N GLU A 120 -15.80 -15.48 -0.81
CA GLU A 120 -17.11 -16.15 -1.00
C GLU A 120 -17.33 -16.55 -2.46
N LYS A 121 -17.02 -15.63 -3.39
CA LYS A 121 -17.12 -15.87 -4.84
C LYS A 121 -16.13 -16.93 -5.31
N GLU A 122 -14.89 -16.89 -4.84
CA GLU A 122 -13.86 -17.88 -5.18
C GLU A 122 -14.25 -19.30 -4.76
N PHE A 123 -15.03 -19.45 -3.69
CA PHE A 123 -15.60 -20.72 -3.24
C PHE A 123 -16.99 -21.01 -3.83
N ASN A 124 -17.38 -20.38 -4.95
CA ASN A 124 -18.69 -20.57 -5.58
C ASN A 124 -19.88 -20.39 -4.62
N ASN A 125 -19.73 -19.55 -3.59
CA ASN A 125 -20.67 -19.34 -2.49
C ASN A 125 -20.94 -20.58 -1.62
N GLU A 126 -20.05 -21.56 -1.57
CA GLU A 126 -20.14 -22.71 -0.65
C GLU A 126 -19.78 -22.33 0.80
N VAL A 127 -19.10 -21.20 0.97
CA VAL A 127 -18.73 -20.62 2.26
C VAL A 127 -19.51 -19.34 2.52
N ILE A 128 -19.59 -18.94 3.79
CA ILE A 128 -19.90 -17.58 4.21
C ILE A 128 -18.69 -17.02 4.96
N VAL A 129 -18.35 -15.77 4.70
CA VAL A 129 -17.19 -15.12 5.31
C VAL A 129 -17.66 -14.03 6.26
N TYR A 130 -17.27 -14.14 7.53
CA TYR A 130 -17.49 -13.15 8.57
C TYR A 130 -16.22 -12.32 8.71
N ASN A 131 -16.22 -11.11 8.18
CA ASN A 131 -15.05 -10.24 8.20
C ASN A 131 -15.22 -9.14 9.24
N LEU A 132 -14.78 -9.44 10.46
CA LEU A 132 -14.79 -8.54 11.61
C LEU A 132 -13.50 -7.74 11.75
N SER A 133 -12.73 -7.64 10.66
CA SER A 133 -11.54 -6.81 10.59
C SER A 133 -11.89 -5.33 10.71
N MET A 134 -10.97 -4.56 11.27
CA MET A 134 -11.14 -3.13 11.52
C MET A 134 -9.87 -2.37 11.16
N GLY A 135 -10.00 -1.09 10.80
CA GLY A 135 -8.86 -0.22 10.62
C GLY A 135 -8.04 -0.12 11.91
N GLY A 136 -6.72 -0.32 11.80
CA GLY A 136 -5.79 -0.25 12.93
C GLY A 136 -6.07 -1.25 14.05
N MET A 137 -6.64 -2.41 13.74
CA MET A 137 -6.99 -3.39 14.79
C MET A 137 -5.75 -3.92 15.52
N THR A 138 -5.64 -3.66 16.81
CA THR A 138 -4.49 -4.10 17.62
C THR A 138 -4.53 -5.59 17.95
N VAL A 139 -3.42 -6.14 18.43
CA VAL A 139 -3.38 -7.52 18.94
C VAL A 139 -4.38 -7.74 20.08
N SER A 140 -4.51 -6.79 21.00
CA SER A 140 -5.48 -6.88 22.12
C SER A 140 -6.92 -6.95 21.60
N GLU A 141 -7.28 -6.08 20.65
CA GLU A 141 -8.61 -6.06 20.04
C GLU A 141 -8.92 -7.38 19.33
N LYS A 142 -7.95 -7.94 18.59
CA LYS A 142 -8.08 -9.26 17.94
C LYS A 142 -8.42 -10.35 18.94
N ARG A 143 -7.75 -10.40 20.09
CA ARG A 143 -8.02 -11.40 21.12
C ARG A 143 -9.43 -11.26 21.69
N LYS A 144 -9.85 -10.03 22.02
CA LYS A 144 -11.17 -9.76 22.61
C LYS A 144 -12.30 -10.10 21.64
N VAL A 145 -12.20 -9.64 20.39
CA VAL A 145 -13.22 -9.92 19.36
C VAL A 145 -13.26 -11.41 19.02
N LEU A 146 -12.10 -12.08 18.89
CA LEU A 146 -12.04 -13.52 18.64
C LEU A 146 -12.76 -14.31 19.76
N LYS A 147 -12.46 -14.00 21.01
CA LYS A 147 -13.10 -14.63 22.17
C LYS A 147 -14.62 -14.49 22.07
N LYS A 148 -15.10 -13.27 21.87
CA LYS A 148 -16.54 -12.97 21.87
C LYS A 148 -17.27 -13.54 20.67
N VAL A 149 -16.68 -13.53 19.48
CA VAL A 149 -17.34 -14.13 18.31
C VAL A 149 -17.45 -15.65 18.42
N GLN A 150 -16.49 -16.32 19.06
CA GLN A 150 -16.55 -17.77 19.33
C GLN A 150 -17.60 -18.16 20.38
N GLU A 151 -18.01 -17.26 21.28
CA GLU A 151 -19.17 -17.47 22.16
C GLU A 151 -20.48 -17.57 21.35
N ILE A 152 -20.54 -16.90 20.20
CA ILE A 152 -21.76 -16.70 19.40
C ILE A 152 -21.92 -17.77 18.32
N LEU A 153 -20.84 -18.03 17.58
CA LEU A 153 -20.83 -18.93 16.43
C LEU A 153 -19.58 -19.81 16.46
N ASN A 154 -19.78 -21.08 16.10
CA ASN A 154 -18.67 -21.95 15.72
C ASN A 154 -18.22 -21.60 14.29
N PHE A 155 -16.93 -21.71 14.00
CA PHE A 155 -16.38 -21.48 12.66
C PHE A 155 -15.70 -22.75 12.17
N ASP A 156 -15.72 -22.99 10.86
CA ASP A 156 -14.97 -24.11 10.28
C ASP A 156 -13.50 -23.70 10.07
N ILE A 157 -13.29 -22.41 9.79
CA ILE A 157 -11.97 -21.80 9.57
C ILE A 157 -11.91 -20.46 10.28
N ILE A 158 -10.80 -20.19 10.96
CA ILE A 158 -10.46 -18.87 11.48
C ILE A 158 -9.14 -18.42 10.87
N ILE A 159 -9.15 -17.23 10.27
CA ILE A 159 -7.97 -16.56 9.73
C ILE A 159 -7.77 -15.25 10.49
N ILE A 160 -6.63 -15.14 11.19
CA ILE A 160 -6.22 -13.89 11.82
C ILE A 160 -5.13 -13.25 10.99
N SER A 161 -5.38 -12.04 10.48
CA SER A 161 -4.38 -11.25 9.77
C SER A 161 -3.57 -10.39 10.72
N ILE A 162 -2.25 -10.40 10.56
CA ILE A 162 -1.33 -9.65 11.41
C ILE A 162 -0.17 -9.10 10.59
N GLY A 163 0.07 -7.79 10.69
CA GLY A 163 1.29 -7.14 10.20
C GLY A 163 2.03 -6.43 11.33
N PRO A 164 3.30 -6.02 11.14
CA PRO A 164 4.06 -5.27 12.14
C PRO A 164 3.31 -4.06 12.72
N TYR A 165 2.57 -3.34 11.89
CA TYR A 165 1.78 -2.18 12.31
C TYR A 165 0.70 -2.53 13.35
N ASP A 166 0.14 -3.74 13.31
CA ASP A 166 -0.91 -4.16 14.23
C ASP A 166 -0.39 -4.55 15.61
N CYS A 167 0.92 -4.83 15.70
CA CYS A 167 1.57 -5.39 16.88
C CYS A 167 2.28 -4.35 17.73
N ARG A 168 2.43 -3.12 17.25
CA ARG A 168 3.20 -2.08 17.97
C ARG A 168 2.48 -1.54 19.20
N GLU A 169 1.15 -1.65 19.25
CA GLU A 169 0.30 -1.08 20.29
C GLU A 169 -0.65 -2.17 20.81
N LEU A 170 -0.96 -2.09 22.11
CA LEU A 170 -1.91 -2.97 22.79
C LEU A 170 -3.19 -2.25 23.22
N ASP A 171 -3.30 -0.97 22.91
CA ASP A 171 -4.48 -0.17 23.22
C ASP A 171 -5.72 -0.80 22.59
N THR A 172 -6.82 -0.69 23.33
CA THR A 172 -8.10 -1.27 22.93
C THR A 172 -9.12 -0.14 22.83
N ARG A 173 -9.82 -0.05 21.70
CA ARG A 173 -10.94 0.90 21.56
C ARG A 173 -12.00 0.64 22.62
N LYS A 174 -12.58 1.71 23.14
CA LYS A 174 -13.59 1.66 24.20
C LYS A 174 -14.73 0.69 23.89
N GLY A 175 -15.28 0.72 22.68
CA GLY A 175 -16.35 -0.21 22.26
C GLY A 175 -15.94 -1.69 22.29
N ILE A 176 -14.66 -2.01 22.10
CA ILE A 176 -14.11 -3.38 22.18
C ILE A 176 -13.83 -3.78 23.63
N GLU A 177 -13.45 -2.83 24.49
CA GLU A 177 -13.37 -3.09 25.93
C GLU A 177 -14.74 -3.39 26.52
N ASP A 178 -15.76 -2.64 26.10
CA ASP A 178 -17.11 -2.73 26.67
C ASP A 178 -17.76 -4.10 26.40
N ILE A 179 -17.42 -4.77 25.30
CA ILE A 179 -17.93 -6.13 25.01
C ILE A 179 -17.29 -7.23 25.85
N GLU A 180 -16.17 -6.99 26.53
CA GLU A 180 -15.41 -8.04 27.24
C GLU A 180 -16.24 -8.70 28.36
N ASN A 181 -17.08 -7.90 29.02
CA ASN A 181 -17.96 -8.34 30.12
C ASN A 181 -19.36 -8.76 29.66
N ILE A 182 -19.65 -8.64 28.36
CA ILE A 182 -20.95 -9.02 27.79
C ILE A 182 -20.92 -10.51 27.47
N THR A 183 -21.94 -11.24 27.92
CA THR A 183 -22.19 -12.62 27.48
C THR A 183 -23.12 -12.58 26.29
N PHE A 184 -22.72 -13.20 25.18
CA PHE A 184 -23.57 -13.29 24.00
C PHE A 184 -24.28 -14.64 23.93
N GLU A 185 -25.51 -14.64 23.43
CA GLU A 185 -26.26 -15.87 23.21
C GLU A 185 -25.71 -16.62 21.99
N LYS A 186 -25.52 -17.93 22.13
CA LYS A 186 -25.07 -18.79 21.04
C LYS A 186 -26.17 -18.95 19.99
N ILE A 187 -25.82 -18.75 18.72
CA ILE A 187 -26.75 -18.88 17.60
C ILE A 187 -26.72 -20.34 17.11
N ASP A 188 -27.61 -21.20 17.65
CA ASP A 188 -27.47 -22.67 17.51
C ASP A 188 -28.40 -23.38 16.48
N ARG A 189 -29.43 -22.75 15.85
CA ARG A 189 -30.13 -23.21 14.60
C ARG A 189 -31.48 -22.53 14.32
N LYS A 190 -31.86 -22.46 13.02
CA LYS A 190 -33.18 -22.38 12.30
C LYS A 190 -34.42 -21.76 12.97
N GLY A 191 -34.30 -21.01 14.06
CA GLY A 191 -35.40 -20.21 14.59
C GLY A 191 -35.84 -19.19 13.56
N THR A 192 -37.12 -19.22 13.20
CA THR A 192 -37.79 -18.25 12.32
C THR A 192 -37.39 -16.83 12.71
N TYR A 193 -36.52 -16.20 11.91
CA TYR A 193 -36.28 -14.77 12.05
C TYR A 193 -37.64 -14.08 11.91
N LEU A 194 -38.04 -13.38 12.97
CA LEU A 194 -39.21 -12.53 12.98
C LEU A 194 -39.04 -11.51 11.86
N LYS A 195 -39.90 -11.59 10.81
CA LYS A 195 -40.10 -10.48 9.87
C LYS A 195 -40.49 -9.26 10.71
N GLY A 196 -39.52 -8.38 10.98
CA GLY A 196 -39.74 -7.12 11.66
C GLY A 196 -40.78 -6.31 10.89
N LYS A 197 -41.95 -6.13 11.50
CA LYS A 197 -43.01 -5.27 11.01
C LYS A 197 -42.55 -3.83 11.26
N SER A 198 -42.28 -3.08 10.19
CA SER A 198 -41.90 -1.67 10.23
C SER A 198 -42.94 -0.84 10.98
N ILE A 199 -42.60 -0.41 12.19
CA ILE A 199 -43.33 0.58 12.98
C ILE A 199 -42.57 1.90 12.82
N PHE A 200 -43.05 2.77 11.94
CA PHE A 200 -42.71 4.20 11.96
C PHE A 200 -44.01 4.99 11.98
N ASN A 201 -44.34 5.54 13.14
CA ASN A 201 -45.21 6.70 13.31
C ASN A 201 -45.02 7.21 14.74
N GLU A 202 -44.15 8.20 14.92
CA GLU A 202 -44.41 9.38 15.77
C GLU A 202 -43.30 10.43 15.57
N ILE A 203 -43.72 11.68 15.36
CA ILE A 203 -42.94 12.74 14.71
C ILE A 203 -42.00 13.43 15.72
N SER A 204 -40.71 13.46 15.43
CA SER A 204 -39.70 14.20 16.21
C SER A 204 -39.48 15.62 15.68
N ILE A 205 -39.06 16.54 16.56
CA ILE A 205 -38.66 17.92 16.22
C ILE A 205 -37.45 17.93 15.26
N SER A 206 -36.60 16.90 15.28
CA SER A 206 -35.57 16.70 14.25
C SER A 206 -36.17 16.43 12.88
N GLY A 207 -37.35 15.83 12.79
CA GLY A 207 -38.13 15.68 11.55
C GLY A 207 -38.61 17.02 10.98
N ILE A 208 -38.88 18.02 11.82
CA ILE A 208 -39.27 19.37 11.37
C ILE A 208 -38.06 20.13 10.84
N ASN A 209 -36.91 20.11 11.53
CA ASN A 209 -35.68 20.73 11.03
C ASN A 209 -35.19 20.05 9.75
N ASN A 210 -35.24 18.71 9.68
CA ASN A 210 -34.99 17.97 8.45
C ASN A 210 -36.00 18.33 7.35
N SER A 211 -37.25 18.66 7.67
CA SER A 211 -38.23 19.09 6.66
C SER A 211 -37.93 20.49 6.12
N VAL A 212 -37.52 21.44 6.96
CA VAL A 212 -37.12 22.79 6.54
C VAL A 212 -35.84 22.76 5.73
N GLU A 213 -34.83 22.03 6.19
CA GLU A 213 -33.60 21.80 5.44
C GLU A 213 -33.88 21.06 4.12
N ASN A 214 -34.76 20.07 4.12
CA ASN A 214 -35.19 19.38 2.90
C ASN A 214 -35.98 20.28 1.96
N ILE A 215 -36.75 21.27 2.43
CA ILE A 215 -37.45 22.23 1.56
C ILE A 215 -36.44 23.21 0.95
N PHE A 216 -35.50 23.70 1.76
CA PHE A 216 -34.46 24.63 1.30
C PHE A 216 -33.49 23.94 0.32
N ASN A 217 -33.02 22.73 0.66
CA ASN A 217 -32.23 21.87 -0.22
C ASN A 217 -33.06 21.43 -1.43
N LYS A 218 -34.35 21.07 -1.31
CA LYS A 218 -35.20 20.80 -2.48
C LYS A 218 -35.32 22.01 -3.38
N GLN A 219 -35.44 23.23 -2.86
CA GLN A 219 -35.52 24.43 -3.70
C GLN A 219 -34.17 24.75 -4.36
N LEU A 220 -33.04 24.61 -3.64
CA LEU A 220 -31.69 24.75 -4.20
C LEU A 220 -31.37 23.69 -5.27
N ILE A 221 -31.74 22.44 -5.03
CA ILE A 221 -31.65 21.30 -5.95
C ILE A 221 -32.60 21.49 -7.14
N ARG A 222 -33.81 22.02 -6.91
CA ARG A 222 -34.82 22.25 -7.95
C ARG A 222 -34.51 23.47 -8.82
N TRP A 223 -33.83 24.49 -8.30
CA TRP A 223 -33.49 25.72 -9.02
C TRP A 223 -32.07 25.71 -9.60
N SER A 224 -31.20 24.79 -9.19
CA SER A 224 -29.90 24.62 -9.81
C SER A 224 -29.57 23.15 -9.99
N SER A 225 -29.87 22.63 -11.17
CA SER A 225 -29.38 21.31 -11.63
C SER A 225 -27.85 21.19 -11.60
N PHE A 226 -27.15 22.32 -11.48
CA PHE A 226 -25.73 22.38 -11.16
C PHE A 226 -25.40 21.79 -9.78
N TYR A 227 -26.19 22.06 -8.74
CA TYR A 227 -25.95 21.51 -7.40
C TYR A 227 -26.28 20.02 -7.32
N SER A 228 -27.35 19.58 -8.00
CA SER A 228 -27.72 18.15 -8.03
C SER A 228 -26.68 17.28 -8.75
N TYR A 229 -25.86 17.87 -9.62
CA TYR A 229 -24.81 17.18 -10.35
C TYR A 229 -23.41 17.62 -9.95
N LYS A 230 -23.24 18.37 -8.85
CA LYS A 230 -21.96 18.99 -8.51
C LYS A 230 -20.80 17.98 -8.44
N SER A 231 -21.04 16.81 -7.87
CA SER A 231 -20.04 15.76 -7.73
C SER A 231 -19.80 15.03 -9.06
N ALA A 232 -20.85 14.70 -9.80
CA ALA A 232 -20.75 14.17 -11.16
C ALA A 232 -20.01 15.12 -12.13
N ILE A 233 -20.31 16.42 -12.07
CA ILE A 233 -19.64 17.51 -12.80
C ILE A 233 -18.17 17.61 -12.38
N LYS A 234 -17.85 17.49 -11.08
CA LYS A 234 -16.46 17.53 -10.58
C LYS A 234 -15.64 16.37 -11.14
N THR A 235 -16.19 15.15 -11.14
CA THR A 235 -15.53 13.96 -11.69
C THR A 235 -15.36 14.05 -13.21
N TRP A 236 -16.39 14.54 -13.91
CA TRP A 236 -16.32 14.83 -15.33
C TRP A 236 -15.23 15.85 -15.66
N PHE A 237 -15.18 16.97 -14.94
CA PHE A 237 -14.14 17.99 -15.09
C PHE A 237 -12.73 17.44 -14.82
N GLY A 238 -12.57 16.59 -13.81
CA GLY A 238 -11.28 15.94 -13.53
C GLY A 238 -10.81 15.09 -14.70
N THR A 239 -11.70 14.27 -15.26
CA THR A 239 -11.41 13.41 -16.43
C THR A 239 -11.03 14.25 -17.65
N GLU A 240 -11.74 15.34 -17.94
CA GLU A 240 -11.41 16.20 -19.07
C GLU A 240 -10.12 17.01 -18.87
N ILE A 241 -9.85 17.46 -17.64
CA ILE A 241 -8.58 18.09 -17.31
C ILE A 241 -7.43 17.09 -17.47
N ASP A 242 -7.60 15.84 -17.03
CA ASP A 242 -6.58 14.80 -17.17
C ASP A 242 -6.34 14.44 -18.64
N ASN A 243 -7.38 14.40 -19.48
CA ASN A 243 -7.25 14.22 -20.93
C ASN A 243 -6.48 15.39 -21.57
N ILE A 244 -6.78 16.64 -21.18
CA ILE A 244 -6.08 17.84 -21.65
C ILE A 244 -4.61 17.87 -21.17
N LEU A 245 -4.35 17.43 -19.93
CA LEU A 245 -3.00 17.34 -19.36
C LEU A 245 -2.21 16.16 -19.93
N ALA A 246 -2.87 15.08 -20.36
CA ALA A 246 -2.25 13.94 -21.04
C ALA A 246 -1.65 14.35 -22.39
N PHE A 247 -2.24 15.32 -23.09
CA PHE A 247 -1.67 15.95 -24.30
C PHE A 247 -0.46 16.86 -24.02
N LYS A 248 -0.18 17.18 -22.75
CA LYS A 248 0.93 18.04 -22.30
C LYS A 248 1.98 17.31 -21.47
N LYS A 249 2.00 15.97 -21.46
CA LYS A 249 3.19 15.23 -21.00
C LYS A 249 4.32 15.47 -21.99
N GLU A 250 4.97 16.63 -21.87
CA GLU A 250 6.36 16.79 -22.25
C GLU A 250 7.09 15.53 -21.78
N ASP A 251 7.81 14.93 -22.72
CA ASP A 251 8.69 13.81 -22.53
C ASP A 251 9.65 14.20 -21.39
N LYS A 252 9.28 13.87 -20.14
CA LYS A 252 10.10 14.03 -18.95
C LYS A 252 11.22 13.03 -19.14
N GLN A 253 12.18 13.44 -19.95
CA GLN A 253 13.24 12.62 -20.47
C GLN A 253 13.98 12.05 -19.27
N LEU A 254 13.72 10.76 -19.03
CA LEU A 254 14.10 10.09 -17.80
C LEU A 254 15.63 10.00 -17.76
N LYS A 255 16.21 10.22 -16.58
CA LYS A 255 17.63 9.99 -16.27
C LYS A 255 17.70 8.79 -15.31
N PRO A 256 18.81 8.05 -15.24
CA PRO A 256 18.94 6.94 -14.31
C PRO A 256 18.85 7.49 -12.89
N ALA A 257 17.95 6.91 -12.09
CA ALA A 257 17.72 7.36 -10.72
C ALA A 257 18.98 7.15 -9.89
N GLU A 258 19.34 8.12 -9.04
CA GLU A 258 20.50 8.05 -8.14
C GLU A 258 21.89 7.91 -8.80
N TRP A 259 22.00 7.99 -10.13
CA TRP A 259 23.27 7.94 -10.83
C TRP A 259 23.59 9.28 -11.53
N ARG A 260 24.86 9.69 -11.46
CA ARG A 260 25.36 10.90 -12.12
C ARG A 260 26.66 10.61 -12.85
N THR A 261 26.80 11.15 -14.06
CA THR A 261 28.03 11.04 -14.85
C THR A 261 28.96 12.22 -14.64
N PHE A 262 30.26 11.97 -14.77
CA PHE A 262 31.32 12.97 -14.64
C PHE A 262 32.39 12.78 -15.73
N ASN A 263 32.94 13.89 -16.20
CA ASN A 263 34.14 13.94 -17.05
C ASN A 263 34.05 13.08 -18.33
N GLN A 264 32.89 13.07 -18.98
CA GLN A 264 32.70 12.48 -20.30
C GLN A 264 31.78 13.35 -21.17
N ASN A 265 31.73 13.02 -22.46
CA ASN A 265 30.92 13.76 -23.44
C ASN A 265 29.41 13.46 -23.33
N LEU A 266 29.04 12.44 -22.56
CA LEU A 266 27.64 12.08 -22.30
C LEU A 266 27.14 12.77 -21.03
N ASP A 267 25.89 13.19 -21.05
CA ASP A 267 25.14 13.61 -19.87
C ASP A 267 24.40 12.43 -19.23
N ASN A 268 23.68 12.68 -18.13
CA ASN A 268 22.95 11.61 -17.44
C ASN A 268 21.91 10.91 -18.33
N LYS A 269 21.44 11.54 -19.43
CA LYS A 269 20.40 10.98 -20.29
C LYS A 269 21.01 10.18 -21.43
N SER A 270 21.92 10.79 -22.17
CA SER A 270 22.64 10.18 -23.30
C SER A 270 23.61 9.08 -22.87
N GLY A 271 24.10 9.12 -21.62
CA GLY A 271 24.88 8.04 -21.04
C GLY A 271 24.06 6.90 -20.46
N TRP A 272 22.74 7.02 -20.43
CA TRP A 272 21.85 5.96 -19.97
C TRP A 272 21.27 5.20 -21.15
N SER A 273 21.98 4.15 -21.51
CA SER A 273 21.90 3.56 -22.83
C SER A 273 20.86 2.46 -22.89
N ASN A 274 20.11 2.40 -23.99
CA ASN A 274 19.17 1.31 -24.30
C ASN A 274 19.66 0.45 -25.49
N ASP A 275 20.89 0.66 -25.95
CA ASP A 275 21.50 -0.06 -27.08
C ASP A 275 22.11 -1.40 -26.66
N ILE A 276 22.72 -1.44 -25.48
CA ILE A 276 23.44 -2.58 -24.92
C ILE A 276 23.13 -2.61 -23.43
N SER A 277 22.62 -3.74 -22.94
CA SER A 277 22.44 -4.00 -21.51
C SER A 277 22.85 -5.44 -21.19
N HIS A 278 23.11 -5.72 -19.91
CA HIS A 278 23.38 -7.07 -19.43
C HIS A 278 22.06 -7.73 -19.05
N SER A 279 21.29 -7.06 -18.19
CA SER A 279 19.92 -7.42 -17.86
C SER A 279 18.97 -6.31 -18.32
N GLY A 280 17.66 -6.52 -18.16
CA GLY A 280 16.67 -5.49 -18.48
C GLY A 280 16.77 -4.94 -19.91
N LYS A 281 16.65 -3.61 -20.03
CA LYS A 281 16.67 -2.83 -21.27
C LYS A 281 17.73 -1.75 -21.28
N LYS A 282 18.40 -1.47 -20.14
CA LYS A 282 19.30 -0.32 -20.03
C LYS A 282 20.60 -0.62 -19.30
N SER A 283 21.61 0.24 -19.51
CA SER A 283 22.88 0.22 -18.80
C SER A 283 23.50 1.62 -18.72
N LEU A 284 24.56 1.78 -17.91
CA LEU A 284 25.31 3.04 -17.82
C LEU A 284 26.52 3.01 -18.75
N LYS A 285 26.55 3.92 -19.70
CA LYS A 285 27.57 4.04 -20.74
C LYS A 285 28.59 5.11 -20.39
N ILE A 286 29.85 4.78 -20.63
CA ILE A 286 30.97 5.71 -20.62
C ILE A 286 31.57 5.74 -22.03
N ILE A 287 31.69 6.94 -22.63
CA ILE A 287 32.45 7.16 -23.87
C ILE A 287 33.60 8.11 -23.59
N LYS A 288 34.82 7.68 -23.94
CA LYS A 288 36.02 8.49 -23.83
C LYS A 288 36.73 8.64 -25.17
N SER A 289 37.02 9.89 -25.52
CA SER A 289 37.85 10.28 -26.66
C SER A 289 39.25 10.75 -26.25
N ASP A 290 39.43 11.16 -24.99
CA ASP A 290 40.71 11.64 -24.45
C ASP A 290 41.34 10.59 -23.53
N SER A 291 42.63 10.32 -23.74
CA SER A 291 43.40 9.33 -22.99
C SER A 291 43.93 9.80 -21.64
N SER A 292 43.84 11.10 -21.31
CA SER A 292 44.47 11.67 -20.11
C SER A 292 43.53 11.81 -18.90
N SER A 293 42.23 11.97 -19.13
CA SER A 293 41.22 12.18 -18.07
C SER A 293 40.66 10.88 -17.49
N THR A 294 39.83 10.98 -16.45
CA THR A 294 39.03 9.88 -15.88
C THR A 294 37.57 10.20 -16.04
N ALA A 295 36.83 9.33 -16.72
CA ALA A 295 35.37 9.40 -16.80
C ALA A 295 34.74 8.44 -15.79
N SER A 296 33.60 8.82 -15.23
CA SER A 296 32.91 7.95 -14.29
C SER A 296 31.41 8.16 -14.23
N TRP A 297 30.73 7.15 -13.71
CA TRP A 297 29.43 7.29 -13.07
C TRP A 297 29.60 7.19 -11.55
N LYS A 298 28.80 7.93 -10.81
CA LYS A 298 28.70 7.88 -9.35
C LYS A 298 27.26 7.59 -8.95
N GLY A 299 27.06 6.55 -8.16
CA GLY A 299 25.79 6.27 -7.50
C GLY A 299 25.64 7.07 -6.20
N SER A 300 24.41 7.25 -5.75
CA SER A 300 24.12 7.91 -4.47
C SER A 300 24.72 7.15 -3.29
N LYS A 301 24.97 7.91 -2.22
CA LYS A 301 25.46 7.38 -0.96
C LYS A 301 24.37 6.56 -0.27
N ILE A 302 24.69 5.33 0.09
CA ILE A 302 23.81 4.37 0.75
C ILE A 302 24.22 4.29 2.22
N LEU A 303 23.32 4.60 3.15
CA LEU A 303 23.53 4.42 4.58
C LEU A 303 23.10 3.00 4.97
N LEU A 304 23.96 2.27 5.67
CA LEU A 304 23.59 0.94 6.17
C LEU A 304 22.67 1.08 7.38
N GLU A 305 21.59 0.31 7.41
CA GLU A 305 20.67 0.27 8.56
C GLU A 305 21.36 -0.25 9.82
N LYS A 306 22.13 -1.32 9.65
CA LYS A 306 23.02 -1.87 10.66
C LYS A 306 24.45 -1.83 10.12
N PRO A 307 25.41 -1.23 10.83
CA PRO A 307 26.80 -1.32 10.45
C PRO A 307 27.28 -2.79 10.37
N THR A 308 28.13 -3.08 9.40
CA THR A 308 28.83 -4.38 9.29
C THR A 308 30.22 -4.16 8.76
N ASN A 309 31.16 -5.02 9.11
CA ASN A 309 32.50 -5.00 8.54
C ASN A 309 32.65 -5.96 7.35
N LYS A 310 31.60 -6.67 6.92
CA LYS A 310 31.68 -7.67 5.86
C LYS A 310 30.65 -7.43 4.76
N LEU A 311 31.11 -7.32 3.52
CA LEU A 311 30.29 -7.03 2.34
C LEU A 311 30.60 -7.97 1.18
N VAL A 312 29.61 -8.22 0.32
CA VAL A 312 29.83 -8.68 -1.06
C VAL A 312 29.68 -7.49 -1.99
N LEU A 313 30.67 -7.26 -2.84
CA LEU A 313 30.74 -6.14 -3.78
C LEU A 313 30.87 -6.69 -5.21
N GLY A 314 30.24 -6.06 -6.19
CA GLY A 314 30.41 -6.51 -7.57
C GLY A 314 29.49 -5.85 -8.60
N GLY A 315 29.53 -6.39 -9.80
CA GLY A 315 28.66 -5.97 -10.89
C GLY A 315 29.16 -6.45 -12.26
N TRP A 316 28.47 -6.00 -13.30
CA TRP A 316 28.76 -6.38 -14.67
C TRP A 316 29.29 -5.21 -15.49
N SER A 317 30.26 -5.49 -16.35
CA SER A 317 30.71 -4.51 -17.34
C SER A 317 31.08 -5.16 -18.67
N LYS A 318 30.93 -4.39 -19.74
CA LYS A 318 31.32 -4.74 -21.10
C LYS A 318 32.04 -3.55 -21.71
N CYS A 319 33.08 -3.79 -22.49
CA CYS A 319 33.77 -2.74 -23.20
C CYS A 319 33.80 -2.95 -24.73
N LYS A 320 34.08 -1.87 -25.46
CA LYS A 320 34.33 -1.89 -26.90
C LYS A 320 35.44 -0.90 -27.21
N ASN A 321 36.50 -1.39 -27.84
CA ASN A 321 37.65 -0.59 -28.27
C ASN A 321 38.24 0.25 -27.14
N LEU A 322 38.34 -0.33 -25.94
CA LEU A 322 38.85 0.34 -24.75
C LEU A 322 40.36 0.14 -24.69
N PHE A 323 41.14 1.17 -25.04
CA PHE A 323 42.59 1.08 -25.23
C PHE A 323 43.34 2.04 -24.29
N GLY A 324 44.53 1.61 -23.84
CA GLY A 324 45.44 2.45 -23.05
C GLY A 324 44.86 2.88 -21.70
N THR A 325 43.87 2.16 -21.19
CA THR A 325 43.19 2.44 -19.94
C THR A 325 44.06 2.01 -18.77
N LYS A 326 44.28 2.93 -17.81
CA LYS A 326 45.06 2.64 -16.60
C LYS A 326 44.22 1.90 -15.57
N LEU A 327 42.92 2.22 -15.50
CA LEU A 327 41.99 1.60 -14.56
C LEU A 327 40.59 1.52 -15.18
N TYR A 328 40.02 0.32 -15.17
CA TYR A 328 38.65 0.03 -15.60
C TYR A 328 38.02 -0.88 -14.54
N CYS A 329 37.18 -0.32 -13.68
CA CYS A 329 36.70 -1.02 -12.47
C CYS A 329 35.37 -0.49 -11.94
N ILE A 330 34.83 -1.21 -10.96
CA ILE A 330 33.90 -0.66 -9.96
C ILE A 330 34.72 -0.30 -8.72
N ASP A 331 34.58 0.93 -8.24
CA ASP A 331 35.24 1.41 -7.03
C ASP A 331 34.18 1.83 -6.01
N PHE A 332 34.42 1.56 -4.74
CA PHE A 332 33.49 1.89 -3.66
C PHE A 332 34.15 2.84 -2.67
N LYS A 333 33.54 4.02 -2.47
CA LYS A 333 33.88 4.87 -1.35
C LYS A 333 33.13 4.38 -0.12
N ILE A 334 33.88 3.94 0.89
CA ILE A 334 33.39 3.39 2.15
C ILE A 334 33.62 4.41 3.26
N ASP A 335 32.58 4.78 4.00
CA ASP A 335 32.71 5.55 5.23
C ASP A 335 32.43 4.64 6.43
N PHE A 336 33.31 4.65 7.42
CA PHE A 336 33.20 3.83 8.63
C PHE A 336 32.46 4.57 9.76
N ILE A 337 32.04 3.82 10.78
CA ILE A 337 31.36 4.38 11.95
C ILE A 337 32.22 5.37 12.76
N ASP A 338 33.54 5.21 12.73
CA ASP A 338 34.51 6.08 13.41
C ASP A 338 34.79 7.38 12.65
N GLY A 339 34.14 7.57 11.49
CA GLY A 339 34.30 8.74 10.63
C GLY A 339 35.47 8.66 9.66
N SER A 340 36.30 7.60 9.69
CA SER A 340 37.31 7.37 8.65
C SER A 340 36.68 6.90 7.34
N GLU A 341 37.38 7.08 6.22
CA GLU A 341 36.94 6.65 4.89
C GLU A 341 38.03 5.88 4.15
N THR A 342 37.64 5.01 3.22
CA THR A 342 38.55 4.33 2.30
C THR A 342 37.91 4.15 0.92
N TRP A 343 38.75 3.86 -0.08
CA TRP A 343 38.34 3.47 -1.42
C TRP A 343 38.69 2.00 -1.65
N TYR A 344 37.81 1.24 -2.29
CA TYR A 344 37.98 -0.19 -2.50
C TYR A 344 37.54 -0.59 -3.91
N TYR A 345 38.52 -1.00 -4.72
CA TYR A 345 38.32 -1.53 -6.08
C TYR A 345 39.07 -2.83 -6.36
N LYS A 346 39.86 -3.33 -5.40
CA LYS A 346 40.72 -4.50 -5.59
C LYS A 346 39.86 -5.75 -5.77
N GLY A 347 40.07 -6.50 -6.84
CA GLY A 347 39.22 -7.64 -7.22
C GLY A 347 37.97 -7.23 -8.02
N LEU A 348 37.79 -5.93 -8.27
CA LEU A 348 36.65 -5.35 -8.98
C LEU A 348 37.07 -4.69 -10.30
N GLU A 349 38.27 -5.03 -10.79
CA GLU A 349 38.80 -4.58 -12.08
C GLU A 349 38.35 -5.48 -13.24
N PHE A 350 37.99 -4.87 -14.36
CA PHE A 350 37.62 -5.55 -15.59
C PHE A 350 38.78 -5.61 -16.58
N SER A 351 38.74 -6.58 -17.49
CA SER A 351 39.70 -6.63 -18.59
C SER A 351 39.23 -5.74 -19.74
N SER A 352 40.10 -4.82 -20.18
CA SER A 352 39.83 -4.00 -21.37
C SER A 352 39.93 -4.79 -22.69
N GLU A 353 40.43 -6.02 -22.65
CA GLU A 353 40.61 -6.88 -23.83
C GLU A 353 39.35 -7.70 -24.16
N ILE A 354 38.44 -7.86 -23.19
CA ILE A 354 37.26 -8.71 -23.33
C ILE A 354 36.05 -7.86 -23.69
N SER A 355 35.54 -8.06 -24.91
CA SER A 355 34.39 -7.32 -25.44
C SER A 355 33.02 -7.92 -25.04
N GLN A 356 33.00 -8.99 -24.24
CA GLN A 356 31.79 -9.60 -23.69
C GLN A 356 31.48 -9.05 -22.30
N TRP A 357 30.27 -9.29 -21.79
CA TRP A 357 29.93 -8.97 -20.41
C TRP A 357 30.79 -9.78 -19.45
N GLN A 358 31.41 -9.11 -18.48
CA GLN A 358 32.23 -9.67 -17.43
C GLN A 358 31.59 -9.36 -16.09
N ASN A 359 31.54 -10.36 -15.21
CA ASN A 359 31.19 -10.16 -13.81
C ASN A 359 32.48 -10.07 -12.99
N VAL A 360 32.52 -9.13 -12.06
CA VAL A 360 33.48 -9.11 -10.95
C VAL A 360 32.72 -9.16 -9.63
N GLU A 361 33.22 -9.95 -8.70
CA GLU A 361 32.66 -10.11 -7.36
C GLU A 361 33.78 -10.30 -6.34
N GLU A 362 33.65 -9.64 -5.18
CA GLU A 362 34.58 -9.80 -4.07
C GLU A 362 33.83 -9.79 -2.73
N ILE A 363 34.21 -10.70 -1.83
CA ILE A 363 33.76 -10.68 -0.43
C ILE A 363 34.85 -10.01 0.40
N VAL A 364 34.57 -8.79 0.85
CA VAL A 364 35.52 -8.00 1.64
C VAL A 364 35.16 -8.03 3.12
N GLN A 365 36.17 -8.17 3.96
CA GLN A 365 36.09 -7.97 5.40
C GLN A 365 37.01 -6.81 5.81
N PHE A 366 36.43 -5.73 6.28
CA PHE A 366 37.11 -4.57 6.82
C PHE A 366 37.48 -4.79 8.29
N ASP A 367 38.48 -4.03 8.74
CA ASP A 367 38.88 -3.95 10.15
C ASP A 367 37.89 -3.13 11.01
N LYS A 368 37.02 -2.34 10.35
CA LYS A 368 36.04 -1.45 10.97
C LYS A 368 34.65 -1.68 10.40
N GLU A 369 33.62 -1.34 11.16
CA GLU A 369 32.24 -1.40 10.69
C GLU A 369 31.94 -0.25 9.72
N VAL A 370 31.35 -0.62 8.59
CA VAL A 370 30.93 0.30 7.52
C VAL A 370 29.64 0.98 7.94
N LYS A 371 29.62 2.31 7.82
CA LYS A 371 28.44 3.15 8.03
C LYS A 371 27.70 3.41 6.72
N SER A 372 28.43 3.73 5.66
CA SER A 372 27.84 4.06 4.36
C SER A 372 28.78 3.81 3.20
N ILE A 373 28.20 3.66 2.00
CA ILE A 373 28.91 3.23 0.79
C ILE A 373 28.45 4.06 -0.40
N SER A 374 29.35 4.43 -1.31
CA SER A 374 29.01 5.06 -2.59
C SER A 374 29.71 4.34 -3.75
N PRO A 375 28.99 3.77 -4.72
CA PRO A 375 29.59 3.11 -5.87
C PRO A 375 30.04 4.11 -6.94
N TYR A 376 31.15 3.80 -7.59
CA TYR A 376 31.70 4.53 -8.73
C TYR A 376 32.05 3.54 -9.85
N LEU A 377 31.70 3.88 -11.07
CA LEU A 377 32.03 3.10 -12.27
C LEU A 377 33.08 3.89 -13.03
N ILE A 378 34.30 3.39 -13.12
CA ILE A 378 35.47 4.19 -13.48
C ILE A 378 36.12 3.67 -14.75
N VAL A 379 36.44 4.62 -15.65
CA VAL A 379 37.36 4.42 -16.77
C VAL A 379 38.43 5.52 -16.71
N ALA A 380 39.55 5.23 -16.05
CA ALA A 380 40.67 6.14 -15.89
C ALA A 380 41.71 5.98 -17.01
N GLN A 381 42.02 7.09 -17.67
CA GLN A 381 42.91 7.15 -18.84
C GLN A 381 42.43 6.27 -20.01
N GLY A 382 43.06 6.38 -21.18
CA GLY A 382 42.66 5.64 -22.37
C GLY A 382 41.37 6.15 -23.06
N SER A 383 41.05 5.54 -24.20
CA SER A 383 39.90 5.87 -25.06
C SER A 383 39.05 4.64 -25.35
N GLY A 384 37.77 4.81 -25.65
CA GLY A 384 36.85 3.72 -25.97
C GLY A 384 35.47 3.88 -25.38
N THR A 385 34.73 2.76 -25.30
CA THR A 385 33.39 2.71 -24.69
C THR A 385 33.28 1.58 -23.68
N ALA A 386 32.64 1.84 -22.55
CA ALA A 386 32.28 0.84 -21.56
C ALA A 386 30.80 0.97 -21.16
N TRP A 387 30.16 -0.15 -20.85
CA TRP A 387 28.81 -0.22 -20.30
C TRP A 387 28.88 -0.96 -18.96
N PHE A 388 28.12 -0.49 -17.99
CA PHE A 388 28.05 -1.06 -16.65
C PHE A 388 26.59 -1.34 -16.29
N ASP A 389 26.35 -2.46 -15.64
CA ASP A 389 25.02 -2.94 -15.31
C ASP A 389 25.03 -3.86 -14.09
N ASP A 390 23.87 -4.09 -13.49
CA ASP A 390 23.65 -4.98 -12.35
C ASP A 390 24.67 -4.80 -11.22
N ILE A 391 24.86 -3.57 -10.74
CA ILE A 391 25.85 -3.22 -9.71
C ILE A 391 25.35 -3.60 -8.32
N TYR A 392 26.13 -4.33 -7.53
CA TYR A 392 25.67 -4.76 -6.22
C TYR A 392 26.63 -4.51 -5.06
N VAL A 393 25.99 -4.27 -3.93
CA VAL A 393 26.56 -4.22 -2.58
C VAL A 393 25.61 -5.03 -1.71
N LYS A 394 26.11 -6.03 -0.99
CA LYS A 394 25.31 -6.89 -0.11
C LYS A 394 25.99 -6.97 1.25
N PRO A 395 25.47 -6.29 2.28
CA PRO A 395 25.93 -6.47 3.66
C PRO A 395 25.83 -7.94 4.09
N ILE A 396 26.77 -8.40 4.91
CA ILE A 396 26.69 -9.72 5.53
C ILE A 396 26.53 -9.51 7.04
N TYR A 397 25.38 -9.92 7.58
CA TYR A 397 25.11 -9.91 9.02
C TYR A 397 25.16 -11.34 9.59
N GLU A 398 24.30 -12.22 9.08
CA GLU A 398 24.23 -13.66 9.42
C GLU A 398 23.96 -14.51 8.17
N ILE A 399 23.13 -14.01 7.26
CA ILE A 399 22.94 -14.46 5.88
C ILE A 399 23.38 -13.32 4.95
N VAL A 400 23.80 -13.64 3.71
CA VAL A 400 24.08 -12.60 2.69
C VAL A 400 22.79 -11.86 2.39
N ASP A 401 22.80 -10.55 2.64
CA ASP A 401 21.62 -9.69 2.50
C ASP A 401 21.35 -9.30 1.03
N LYS A 402 20.21 -8.67 0.80
CA LYS A 402 19.75 -8.13 -0.49
C LYS A 402 20.73 -7.08 -1.03
N ASN A 403 20.75 -6.91 -2.36
CA ASN A 403 21.47 -5.81 -2.99
C ASN A 403 20.90 -4.45 -2.54
N ILE A 404 21.73 -3.59 -1.96
CA ILE A 404 21.35 -2.27 -1.45
C ILE A 404 21.63 -1.11 -2.43
N VAL A 405 22.20 -1.39 -3.62
CA VAL A 405 22.49 -0.35 -4.61
C VAL A 405 21.21 0.13 -5.29
N PHE A 406 20.95 1.44 -5.22
CA PHE A 406 19.81 2.06 -5.89
C PHE A 406 19.92 1.93 -7.41
N ASN A 407 18.82 1.51 -8.04
CA ASN A 407 18.72 1.33 -9.50
C ASN A 407 19.88 0.49 -10.08
N HIS A 408 20.21 -0.62 -9.42
CA HIS A 408 21.39 -1.41 -9.77
C HIS A 408 21.38 -2.01 -11.17
N ASN A 409 20.20 -2.31 -11.71
CA ASN A 409 19.97 -2.86 -13.06
C ASN A 409 19.74 -1.76 -14.11
N MET A 410 19.93 -0.49 -13.72
CA MET A 410 19.83 0.66 -14.60
C MET A 410 18.48 0.80 -15.30
N GLU A 411 17.42 0.20 -14.79
CA GLU A 411 16.13 0.28 -15.46
C GLU A 411 15.47 1.64 -15.26
N GLU A 412 14.50 1.94 -16.13
CA GLU A 412 13.63 3.07 -15.87
C GLU A 412 13.01 2.85 -14.51
N LYS A 413 13.21 3.79 -13.58
CA LYS A 413 12.47 3.84 -12.32
C LYS A 413 11.00 3.74 -12.73
N SER A 414 10.39 2.57 -12.59
CA SER A 414 9.20 2.12 -13.34
C SER A 414 7.97 2.93 -12.95
N GLN A 415 7.92 4.22 -13.28
CA GLN A 415 6.98 5.16 -12.66
C GLN A 415 6.83 4.92 -11.15
N ILE A 416 7.89 4.46 -10.45
CA ILE A 416 7.76 4.01 -9.05
C ILE A 416 7.38 5.24 -8.27
N LYS A 417 6.10 5.28 -7.95
CA LYS A 417 5.49 6.32 -7.16
C LYS A 417 6.22 6.34 -5.84
N ASP A 418 6.49 7.53 -5.31
CA ASP A 418 7.16 7.60 -4.03
C ASP A 418 6.28 6.92 -2.97
N VAL A 419 6.86 5.97 -2.26
CA VAL A 419 6.15 5.20 -1.24
C VAL A 419 6.39 5.85 0.10
N TYR A 420 5.35 5.92 0.93
CA TYR A 420 5.53 6.21 2.34
C TYR A 420 6.07 4.94 3.02
N THR A 421 7.30 5.00 3.52
CA THR A 421 7.90 3.87 4.23
C THR A 421 7.65 3.99 5.72
N LEU A 422 7.23 2.90 6.35
CA LEU A 422 7.04 2.78 7.79
C LEU A 422 8.38 2.44 8.44
N LYS A 423 8.71 3.19 9.49
CA LYS A 423 9.92 2.98 10.29
C LYS A 423 9.52 2.97 11.76
N PHE A 424 10.02 1.97 12.50
CA PHE A 424 9.86 1.88 13.96
C PHE A 424 11.21 1.88 14.65
N ASP A 425 11.27 2.35 15.89
CA ASP A 425 12.47 2.23 16.70
C ASP A 425 12.71 0.76 17.10
N ASN A 426 13.94 0.43 17.49
CA ASN A 426 14.34 -0.96 17.74
C ASN A 426 13.57 -1.59 18.92
N ASP A 427 13.28 -0.82 19.96
CA ASP A 427 12.45 -1.21 21.11
C ASP A 427 11.00 -1.51 20.67
N ILE A 428 10.44 -0.66 19.79
CA ILE A 428 9.11 -0.93 19.20
C ILE A 428 9.11 -2.23 18.39
N TRP A 429 10.21 -2.56 17.70
CA TRP A 429 10.32 -3.84 16.98
C TRP A 429 10.37 -5.05 17.91
N GLU A 430 10.99 -4.92 19.09
CA GLU A 430 10.95 -5.97 20.11
C GLU A 430 9.52 -6.19 20.60
N ASP A 431 8.78 -5.12 20.89
CA ASP A 431 7.36 -5.18 21.26
C ASP A 431 6.51 -5.81 20.14
N ILE A 432 6.75 -5.43 18.88
CA ILE A 432 6.06 -6.01 17.71
C ILE A 432 6.24 -7.53 17.67
N ILE A 433 7.47 -8.01 17.85
CA ILE A 433 7.80 -9.44 17.79
C ILE A 433 7.16 -10.16 18.99
N GLU A 434 7.26 -9.61 20.20
CA GLU A 434 6.64 -10.18 21.41
C GLU A 434 5.11 -10.26 21.28
N ASN A 435 4.46 -9.15 20.94
CA ASN A 435 3.01 -9.06 20.80
C ASN A 435 2.47 -10.00 19.73
N SER A 436 3.20 -10.15 18.62
CA SER A 436 2.84 -11.11 17.58
C SER A 436 2.91 -12.56 18.08
N GLY A 437 3.93 -12.91 18.86
CA GLY A 437 4.06 -14.22 19.49
C GLY A 437 2.94 -14.49 20.49
N ASN A 438 2.61 -13.50 21.33
CA ASN A 438 1.54 -13.57 22.31
C ASN A 438 0.17 -13.82 21.65
N LEU A 439 -0.09 -13.24 20.46
CA LEU A 439 -1.30 -13.51 19.70
C LEU A 439 -1.34 -14.95 19.18
N VAL A 440 -0.24 -15.48 18.66
CA VAL A 440 -0.16 -16.87 18.18
C VAL A 440 -0.35 -17.85 19.33
N ASP A 441 0.30 -17.60 20.47
CA ASP A 441 0.14 -18.42 21.67
C ASP A 441 -1.32 -18.40 22.16
N TYR A 442 -1.97 -17.22 22.20
CA TYR A 442 -3.40 -17.13 22.50
C TYR A 442 -4.27 -17.89 21.50
N PHE A 443 -4.03 -17.71 20.20
CA PHE A 443 -4.84 -18.31 19.14
C PHE A 443 -4.72 -19.84 19.13
N SER A 444 -3.53 -20.37 19.40
CA SER A 444 -3.27 -21.81 19.51
C SER A 444 -4.11 -22.48 20.60
N ASN A 445 -4.32 -21.77 21.72
CA ASN A 445 -5.04 -22.26 22.90
C ASN A 445 -6.56 -22.07 22.84
N THR A 446 -7.12 -21.50 21.77
CA THR A 446 -8.59 -21.40 21.62
C THR A 446 -9.24 -22.79 21.48
N GLU A 447 -10.32 -23.05 22.24
CA GLU A 447 -10.86 -24.40 22.55
C GLU A 447 -11.59 -25.16 21.42
N ASP A 448 -11.49 -24.74 20.16
CA ASP A 448 -12.18 -25.44 19.07
C ASP A 448 -11.24 -26.39 18.30
N SER A 449 -11.26 -27.66 18.71
CA SER A 449 -10.48 -28.74 18.09
C SER A 449 -10.84 -29.04 16.63
N ASN A 450 -12.03 -28.64 16.16
CA ASN A 450 -12.47 -28.86 14.79
C ASN A 450 -12.23 -27.65 13.87
N THR A 451 -11.97 -26.47 14.45
CA THR A 451 -11.64 -25.27 13.69
C THR A 451 -10.24 -25.38 13.09
N LYS A 452 -10.12 -25.18 11.77
CA LYS A 452 -8.81 -24.98 11.13
C LYS A 452 -8.33 -23.54 11.38
N LYS A 453 -7.12 -23.39 11.92
CA LYS A 453 -6.55 -22.10 12.32
C LYS A 453 -5.46 -21.65 11.35
N TYR A 454 -5.57 -20.42 10.86
CA TYR A 454 -4.62 -19.81 9.94
C TYR A 454 -4.18 -18.43 10.44
N LEU A 455 -2.90 -18.14 10.34
CA LEU A 455 -2.37 -16.80 10.54
C LEU A 455 -1.97 -16.23 9.18
N LEU A 456 -2.49 -15.06 8.82
CA LEU A 456 -2.20 -14.38 7.55
C LEU A 456 -1.25 -13.21 7.80
N ILE A 457 -0.10 -13.18 7.12
CA ILE A 457 0.69 -11.96 6.98
C ILE A 457 0.20 -11.28 5.69
N PRO A 458 -0.50 -10.13 5.77
CA PRO A 458 -1.09 -9.50 4.60
C PRO A 458 -0.01 -8.91 3.68
N PRO A 459 -0.36 -8.62 2.42
CA PRO A 459 0.54 -7.92 1.52
C PRO A 459 1.01 -6.58 2.08
N VAL A 460 2.28 -6.28 1.85
CA VAL A 460 2.88 -4.98 2.12
C VAL A 460 3.59 -4.54 0.85
N TYR A 461 3.66 -3.23 0.61
CA TYR A 461 4.37 -2.70 -0.54
C TYR A 461 5.80 -3.24 -0.53
N ASN A 462 6.18 -3.92 -1.60
CA ASN A 462 7.48 -4.55 -1.69
C ASN A 462 7.98 -4.43 -3.14
N SER A 463 8.98 -3.58 -3.36
CA SER A 463 9.67 -3.47 -4.64
C SER A 463 11.18 -3.70 -4.46
N GLU A 464 11.90 -3.74 -5.58
CA GLU A 464 13.36 -3.81 -5.56
C GLU A 464 13.97 -2.54 -4.94
N ILE A 465 13.34 -1.37 -5.14
CA ILE A 465 13.90 -0.06 -4.79
C ILE A 465 13.36 0.48 -3.46
N LYS A 466 12.07 0.32 -3.19
CA LYS A 466 11.40 0.79 -1.96
C LYS A 466 10.57 -0.32 -1.33
N LYS A 467 10.51 -0.28 0.00
CA LYS A 467 9.74 -1.21 0.83
C LYS A 467 8.71 -0.43 1.65
N GLY A 468 7.63 -1.10 2.03
CA GLY A 468 6.62 -0.56 2.92
C GLY A 468 7.09 -0.46 4.36
N TYR A 469 8.01 -1.32 4.78
CA TYR A 469 8.77 -1.22 6.03
C TYR A 469 10.24 -0.96 5.67
N GLU A 470 10.89 -0.01 6.35
CA GLU A 470 12.29 0.32 6.06
C GLU A 470 13.18 -0.87 6.41
N GLN A 471 12.98 -1.45 7.60
CA GLN A 471 13.97 -2.35 8.20
C GLN A 471 13.78 -3.84 7.88
N ASP A 472 14.36 -4.27 6.75
CA ASP A 472 14.23 -5.64 6.21
C ASP A 472 14.59 -6.72 7.25
N TYR A 473 15.67 -6.52 8.02
CA TYR A 473 16.10 -7.46 9.08
C TYR A 473 15.00 -7.74 10.12
N PHE A 474 14.30 -6.70 10.58
CA PHE A 474 13.26 -6.87 11.60
C PHE A 474 11.98 -7.49 11.02
N VAL A 475 11.67 -7.21 9.75
CA VAL A 475 10.57 -7.87 9.04
C VAL A 475 10.86 -9.37 8.90
N GLU A 476 12.07 -9.75 8.51
CA GLU A 476 12.48 -11.17 8.41
C GLU A 476 12.43 -11.86 9.78
N LYS A 477 12.92 -11.20 10.83
CA LYS A 477 12.84 -11.70 12.21
C LYS A 477 11.39 -11.88 12.66
N PHE A 478 10.49 -10.94 12.33
CA PHE A 478 9.06 -11.04 12.59
C PHE A 478 8.43 -12.25 11.89
N VAL A 479 8.67 -12.43 10.59
CA VAL A 479 8.14 -13.56 9.81
C VAL A 479 8.67 -14.90 10.36
N THR A 480 9.96 -14.97 10.68
CA THR A 480 10.61 -16.17 11.24
C THR A 480 10.02 -16.53 12.59
N ASN A 481 9.87 -15.55 13.50
CA ASN A 481 9.23 -15.76 14.81
C ASN A 481 7.79 -16.30 14.67
N LEU A 482 6.99 -15.70 13.77
CA LEU A 482 5.64 -16.16 13.50
C LEU A 482 5.60 -17.59 12.95
N LYS A 483 6.51 -17.93 12.03
CA LYS A 483 6.61 -19.29 11.46
C LYS A 483 6.88 -20.33 12.54
N ASP A 484 7.86 -20.08 13.40
CA ASP A 484 8.23 -20.98 14.49
C ASP A 484 7.10 -21.15 15.51
N LYS A 485 6.45 -20.06 15.90
CA LYS A 485 5.31 -20.05 16.83
C LYS A 485 4.09 -20.76 16.24
N CYS A 486 3.75 -20.49 14.97
CA CYS A 486 2.63 -21.12 14.28
C CYS A 486 2.83 -22.64 14.18
N GLN A 487 4.04 -23.09 13.85
CA GLN A 487 4.36 -24.52 13.78
C GLN A 487 4.16 -25.21 15.13
N LYS A 488 4.57 -24.57 16.24
CA LYS A 488 4.36 -25.09 17.60
C LYS A 488 2.88 -25.09 18.01
N GLY A 489 2.12 -24.08 17.56
CA GLY A 489 0.70 -23.89 17.90
C GLY A 489 -0.29 -24.63 16.99
N ASN A 490 0.17 -25.49 16.07
CA ASN A 490 -0.66 -26.12 15.04
C ASN A 490 -1.53 -25.11 14.25
N ILE A 491 -0.94 -23.96 13.93
CA ILE A 491 -1.56 -22.92 13.11
C ILE A 491 -0.83 -22.91 11.76
N LYS A 492 -1.57 -22.89 10.65
CA LYS A 492 -0.94 -22.74 9.33
C LYS A 492 -0.66 -21.26 9.07
N LEU A 493 0.62 -20.91 8.86
CA LEU A 493 1.02 -19.57 8.42
C LEU A 493 0.78 -19.42 6.92
N ILE A 494 0.06 -18.36 6.53
CA ILE A 494 -0.12 -17.89 5.15
C ILE A 494 0.68 -16.59 5.03
N ASN A 495 1.81 -16.62 4.34
CA ASN A 495 2.59 -15.41 4.10
C ASN A 495 2.26 -14.80 2.74
N ALA A 496 1.54 -13.68 2.73
CA ALA A 496 1.19 -12.92 1.52
C ALA A 496 1.99 -11.61 1.39
N SER A 497 3.04 -11.40 2.19
CA SER A 497 3.80 -10.14 2.24
C SER A 497 4.36 -9.72 0.88
N GLU A 498 4.69 -10.68 0.00
CA GLU A 498 5.26 -10.45 -1.33
C GLU A 498 4.27 -10.75 -2.47
N LEU A 499 2.98 -10.96 -2.16
CA LEU A 499 1.99 -11.38 -3.15
C LEU A 499 1.72 -10.29 -4.20
N LEU A 500 1.80 -9.03 -3.80
CA LEU A 500 1.40 -7.88 -4.62
C LEU A 500 2.63 -7.13 -5.12
N ASP A 501 2.57 -6.72 -6.39
CA ASP A 501 3.52 -5.75 -6.94
C ASP A 501 2.98 -4.31 -6.78
N GLU A 502 3.82 -3.34 -7.13
CA GLU A 502 3.56 -1.90 -7.02
C GLU A 502 2.26 -1.42 -7.69
N THR A 503 1.76 -2.11 -8.71
CA THR A 503 0.54 -1.71 -9.43
C THR A 503 -0.74 -1.95 -8.63
N HIS A 504 -0.65 -2.74 -7.56
CA HIS A 504 -1.78 -3.08 -6.72
C HIS A 504 -2.00 -2.09 -5.58
N PHE A 505 -0.97 -1.34 -5.18
CA PHE A 505 -1.05 -0.43 -4.03
C PHE A 505 -1.64 0.92 -4.43
N ILE A 506 -2.27 1.57 -3.45
CA ILE A 506 -3.01 2.81 -3.66
C ILE A 506 -2.22 4.02 -3.15
N GLU A 507 -2.58 5.21 -3.60
CA GLU A 507 -1.97 6.45 -3.13
C GLU A 507 -2.80 7.09 -2.02
N PHE A 508 -2.14 7.79 -1.09
CA PHE A 508 -2.83 8.69 -0.18
C PHE A 508 -3.53 9.79 -0.99
N GLU A 509 -4.84 9.92 -0.79
CA GLU A 509 -5.65 10.90 -1.52
C GLU A 509 -5.63 12.31 -0.87
N SER A 510 -5.23 12.36 0.40
CA SER A 510 -5.25 13.57 1.22
C SER A 510 -4.12 13.61 2.26
N GLY A 511 -3.97 14.76 2.93
CA GLY A 511 -2.94 14.98 3.95
C GLY A 511 -1.54 15.27 3.39
N GLU A 512 -0.56 15.36 4.29
CA GLU A 512 0.84 15.66 3.93
C GLU A 512 1.51 14.58 3.07
N LYS A 513 0.94 13.37 3.09
CA LYS A 513 1.42 12.21 2.32
C LYS A 513 0.73 12.08 0.96
N LYS A 514 -0.11 13.03 0.57
CA LYS A 514 -0.89 12.96 -0.68
C LYS A 514 0.01 12.68 -1.89
N GLY A 515 -0.38 11.70 -2.70
CA GLY A 515 0.36 11.28 -3.89
C GLY A 515 1.51 10.31 -3.61
N LEU A 516 1.79 10.00 -2.33
CA LEU A 516 2.64 8.86 -1.97
C LEU A 516 1.82 7.58 -1.97
N VAL A 517 2.46 6.45 -2.31
CA VAL A 517 1.87 5.12 -2.17
C VAL A 517 1.71 4.80 -0.69
N GLU A 518 0.51 4.37 -0.30
CA GLU A 518 0.22 3.82 1.01
C GLU A 518 0.73 2.38 1.08
N PRO A 519 1.67 2.07 2.00
CA PRO A 519 2.40 0.80 1.95
C PRO A 519 1.59 -0.41 2.38
N LEU A 520 0.46 -0.21 3.06
CA LEU A 520 -0.35 -1.29 3.62
C LEU A 520 -1.64 -1.52 2.84
N HIS A 521 -2.12 -0.53 2.09
CA HIS A 521 -3.42 -0.58 1.45
C HIS A 521 -3.30 -0.73 -0.06
N PHE A 522 -4.17 -1.55 -0.62
CA PHE A 522 -4.13 -1.93 -2.02
C PHE A 522 -5.54 -1.99 -2.61
N GLY A 523 -5.63 -1.77 -3.91
CA GLY A 523 -6.89 -1.62 -4.61
C GLY A 523 -7.61 -2.94 -4.86
N SER A 524 -8.71 -2.88 -5.61
CA SER A 524 -9.54 -4.05 -5.91
C SER A 524 -8.79 -5.19 -6.59
N ALA A 525 -7.81 -4.89 -7.45
CA ALA A 525 -6.96 -5.90 -8.07
C ALA A 525 -6.14 -6.67 -7.02
N GLY A 526 -5.58 -5.95 -6.03
CA GLY A 526 -4.83 -6.55 -4.92
C GLY A 526 -5.72 -7.41 -4.03
N HIS A 527 -6.92 -6.93 -3.71
CA HIS A 527 -7.93 -7.71 -2.97
C HIS A 527 -8.30 -9.01 -3.69
N LYS A 528 -8.49 -8.97 -5.02
CA LYS A 528 -8.77 -10.15 -5.84
C LYS A 528 -7.62 -11.14 -5.82
N LYS A 529 -6.39 -10.67 -5.99
CA LYS A 529 -5.18 -11.52 -5.94
C LYS A 529 -5.03 -12.16 -4.56
N LEU A 530 -5.25 -11.40 -3.49
CA LEU A 530 -5.22 -11.90 -2.11
C LEU A 530 -6.31 -12.94 -1.82
N ALA A 531 -7.56 -12.71 -2.24
CA ALA A 531 -8.64 -13.69 -2.05
C ALA A 531 -8.35 -15.01 -2.77
N GLY A 532 -7.87 -14.96 -4.02
CA GLY A 532 -7.47 -16.16 -4.77
C GLY A 532 -6.30 -16.90 -4.12
N PHE A 533 -5.31 -16.15 -3.60
CA PHE A 533 -4.19 -16.72 -2.86
C PHE A 533 -4.65 -17.42 -1.57
N ILE A 534 -5.49 -16.77 -0.76
CA ILE A 534 -6.06 -17.36 0.46
C ILE A 534 -6.82 -18.66 0.12
N LYS A 535 -7.69 -18.65 -0.89
CA LYS A 535 -8.43 -19.85 -1.33
C LYS A 535 -7.49 -21.03 -1.61
N ASN A 536 -6.41 -20.80 -2.36
CA ASN A 536 -5.43 -21.83 -2.68
C ASN A 536 -4.73 -22.37 -1.43
N GLU A 537 -4.46 -21.50 -0.44
CA GLU A 537 -3.81 -21.90 0.81
C GLU A 537 -4.73 -22.66 1.78
N LEU A 538 -6.04 -22.49 1.68
CA LEU A 538 -6.98 -23.19 2.56
C LEU A 538 -7.17 -24.68 2.21
N ASN A 539 -6.85 -25.10 0.97
CA ASN A 539 -7.00 -26.49 0.48
C ASN A 539 -8.38 -27.10 0.82
N LEU A 540 -9.46 -26.38 0.50
CA LEU A 540 -10.81 -26.66 0.97
C LEU A 540 -11.69 -27.46 0.00
#